data_AF-A0A9Q0XIM8-F1
#
_entry.id   AF-A0A9Q0XIM8-F1
#
_cell.length_a   1.000
_cell.length_b   1.000
_cell.length_c   1.000
_cell.angle_alpha   90.00
_cell.angle_beta   90.00
_cell.angle_gamma   90.00
#
_symmetry.space_group_name_H-M   'P 1'
#
loop_
_entity.id
_entity.type
_entity.pdbx_description
1 polymer ?
#
loop_
_entity_poly.entity_id
_entity_poly.type
_entity_poly.pdbx_seq_one_letter_code
_entity_poly.pdbx_strand_id
1 'polypeptide(L)'
;MLTASDVHTRLRGPRGPPLFLSVRPPCAFFFLLLLLLLLATGKPGADGCVPCGGHFKNLKIRFAHLCAQYRKRYGRANCTKYPWGRESARDLALDQHSLDLLMEKTHRVFRVIEINQSLADFPKYWDWLHEVKMPEQSREVLCPPACQGTATAFNCSTCRRVDVPCWDLNTCYPDRKGLQYAFRLLSSIAGSCLFLGLVSCALEFWLRPGIAAE
;
A
#
# COMPACT_ATOMS: atom_id res chain seq x y z
N MET A 1 36.31 61.58 56.45
CA MET A 1 35.37 62.62 56.92
C MET A 1 34.16 62.62 55.99
N LEU A 2 32.98 62.35 56.57
CA LEU A 2 31.61 62.83 56.26
C LEU A 2 31.55 63.94 55.17
N THR A 3 30.61 64.02 54.23
CA THR A 3 29.12 63.97 54.25
C THR A 3 28.66 64.24 52.80
N ALA A 4 27.65 63.57 52.23
CA ALA A 4 26.20 63.77 52.36
C ALA A 4 25.61 64.95 51.56
N SER A 5 24.41 64.69 51.01
CA SER A 5 23.35 65.63 50.60
C SER A 5 23.43 66.28 49.22
N ASP A 6 22.32 66.63 48.57
CA ASP A 6 20.95 66.10 48.52
C ASP A 6 20.23 66.89 47.40
N VAL A 7 19.20 66.28 46.81
CA VAL A 7 17.91 66.89 46.45
C VAL A 7 17.75 68.04 45.41
N HIS A 8 16.85 67.74 44.46
CA HIS A 8 15.71 68.55 43.94
C HIS A 8 15.68 69.12 42.49
N THR A 9 14.94 68.39 41.64
CA THR A 9 13.70 68.79 40.90
C THR A 9 13.62 70.06 40.04
N ARG A 10 13.13 69.91 38.79
CA ARG A 10 11.79 70.34 38.26
C ARG A 10 11.81 70.39 36.71
N LEU A 11 11.02 69.57 36.00
CA LEU A 11 9.69 69.84 35.40
C LEU A 11 9.65 70.82 34.20
N ARG A 12 9.38 70.30 32.98
CA ARG A 12 8.28 70.66 32.02
C ARG A 12 8.60 70.18 30.58
N GLY A 13 7.67 69.45 29.94
CA GLY A 13 7.68 69.13 28.49
C GLY A 13 7.11 70.28 27.62
N PRO A 14 6.47 70.06 26.43
CA PRO A 14 6.39 68.85 25.57
C PRO A 14 6.46 69.15 24.03
N ARG A 15 6.26 68.08 23.22
CA ARG A 15 5.77 67.98 21.79
C ARG A 15 6.76 67.94 20.61
N GLY A 16 6.75 66.79 19.91
CA GLY A 16 7.10 66.61 18.50
C GLY A 16 7.56 65.17 18.14
N PRO A 17 6.85 64.40 17.30
CA PRO A 17 7.32 63.10 16.72
C PRO A 17 7.90 63.35 15.30
N PRO A 18 8.27 62.34 14.47
CA PRO A 18 8.38 60.89 14.68
C PRO A 18 9.78 60.34 14.29
N LEU A 19 10.15 59.12 14.69
CA LEU A 19 11.06 58.28 13.90
C LEU A 19 10.75 56.81 14.17
N PHE A 20 10.20 56.17 13.14
CA PHE A 20 10.04 54.73 13.00
C PHE A 20 11.41 54.05 13.08
N LEU A 21 11.64 53.20 14.07
CA LEU A 21 12.56 52.07 13.93
C LEU A 21 11.90 50.82 14.47
N SER A 22 11.27 50.09 13.55
CA SER A 22 10.70 48.77 13.77
C SER A 22 11.84 47.79 14.07
N VAL A 23 12.04 47.49 15.36
CA VAL A 23 12.89 46.40 15.83
C VAL A 23 12.20 45.09 15.45
N ARG A 24 12.60 44.47 14.33
CA ARG A 24 12.18 43.10 13.97
C ARG A 24 12.91 42.10 14.87
N PRO A 25 12.21 41.14 15.51
CA PRO A 25 12.85 40.14 16.37
C PRO A 25 13.59 39.08 15.53
N PRO A 26 14.73 38.54 16.01
CA PRO A 26 15.47 37.45 15.36
C PRO A 26 14.67 36.13 15.28
N CYS A 27 13.52 36.07 15.97
CA CYS A 27 12.62 34.92 15.97
C CYS A 27 12.00 34.66 14.58
N ALA A 28 11.75 35.71 13.79
CA ALA A 28 11.15 35.52 12.46
C ALA A 28 12.09 34.74 11.52
N PHE A 29 13.40 34.96 11.62
CA PHE A 29 14.40 34.24 10.82
C PHE A 29 14.53 32.78 11.27
N PHE A 30 14.54 32.52 12.59
CA PHE A 30 14.56 31.16 13.11
C PHE A 30 13.28 30.37 12.77
N PHE A 31 12.11 31.00 12.86
CA PHE A 31 10.86 30.38 12.44
C PHE A 31 10.82 30.17 10.92
N LEU A 32 11.32 31.11 10.11
CA LEU A 32 11.40 30.94 8.65
C LEU A 32 12.38 29.82 8.28
N LEU A 33 13.52 29.73 8.97
CA LEU A 33 14.53 28.67 8.75
C LEU A 33 14.01 27.31 9.20
N LEU A 34 13.29 27.24 10.33
CA LEU A 34 12.64 26.02 10.82
C LEU A 34 11.49 25.60 9.90
N LEU A 35 10.70 26.55 9.38
CA LEU A 35 9.66 26.29 8.38
C LEU A 35 10.26 25.83 7.05
N LEU A 36 11.37 26.43 6.60
CA LEU A 36 12.12 26.01 5.41
C LEU A 36 12.76 24.62 5.61
N LEU A 37 13.26 24.30 6.81
CA LEU A 37 13.78 22.96 7.15
C LEU A 37 12.65 21.92 7.22
N LEU A 38 11.46 22.27 7.74
CA LEU A 38 10.27 21.42 7.74
C LEU A 38 9.66 21.26 6.34
N LEU A 39 9.81 22.24 5.45
CA LEU A 39 9.44 22.14 4.03
C LEU A 39 10.50 21.42 3.19
N ALA A 40 11.75 21.34 3.65
CA ALA A 40 12.83 20.61 3.02
C ALA A 40 12.85 19.11 3.38
N THR A 41 12.13 18.68 4.43
CA THR A 41 12.00 17.26 4.80
C THR A 41 10.78 16.62 4.16
N GLY A 42 10.70 16.60 2.82
CA GLY A 42 9.53 15.98 2.19
C GLY A 42 9.41 15.90 0.68
N LYS A 43 10.47 15.65 -0.09
CA LYS A 43 10.32 14.95 -1.40
C LYS A 43 11.65 14.36 -1.85
N PRO A 44 11.66 13.07 -2.26
CA PRO A 44 11.36 12.79 -3.67
C PRO A 44 10.54 11.50 -3.89
N GLY A 45 10.08 11.32 -5.13
CA GLY A 45 9.70 10.00 -5.66
C GLY A 45 8.23 9.64 -5.52
N ALA A 46 7.44 9.89 -6.57
CA ALA A 46 6.19 9.19 -6.81
C ALA A 46 6.53 7.90 -7.57
N ASP A 47 6.73 6.83 -6.83
CA ASP A 47 7.19 5.54 -7.32
C ASP A 47 6.37 4.39 -6.62
N GLY A 48 5.73 3.45 -7.36
CA GLY A 48 4.98 2.29 -6.79
C GLY A 48 5.90 1.20 -6.25
N CYS A 49 5.46 0.00 -5.86
CA CYS A 49 6.37 -0.93 -5.14
C CYS A 49 7.73 -1.23 -5.81
N VAL A 50 7.76 -1.80 -7.02
CA VAL A 50 9.01 -1.93 -7.79
C VAL A 50 9.61 -0.57 -8.15
N PRO A 51 8.81 0.43 -8.57
CA PRO A 51 9.34 1.76 -8.76
C PRO A 51 9.95 2.41 -7.50
N CYS A 52 9.57 2.03 -6.27
CA CYS A 52 10.01 2.62 -4.99
C CYS A 52 11.52 2.42 -4.83
N GLY A 53 12.04 1.35 -5.42
CA GLY A 53 13.45 1.14 -5.64
C GLY A 53 13.94 1.73 -6.97
N GLY A 54 13.44 2.89 -7.40
CA GLY A 54 13.71 3.46 -8.73
C GLY A 54 15.19 3.75 -9.00
N HIS A 55 15.99 3.85 -7.94
CA HIS A 55 17.46 3.96 -7.99
C HIS A 55 18.17 2.61 -8.15
N PHE A 56 17.48 1.48 -7.96
CA PHE A 56 18.04 0.15 -8.13
C PHE A 56 18.40 -0.09 -9.59
N LYS A 57 19.70 -0.18 -9.87
CA LYS A 57 20.29 -0.52 -11.17
C LYS A 57 19.70 0.28 -12.36
N ASN A 58 19.30 1.53 -12.13
CA ASN A 58 18.69 2.41 -13.14
C ASN A 58 17.45 1.84 -13.83
N LEU A 59 16.65 1.03 -13.12
CA LEU A 59 15.45 0.38 -13.65
C LEU A 59 14.46 1.38 -14.28
N LYS A 60 14.25 2.53 -13.64
CA LYS A 60 13.36 3.59 -14.14
C LYS A 60 13.78 4.11 -15.51
N ILE A 61 15.07 4.35 -15.67
CA ILE A 61 15.65 4.87 -16.92
C ILE A 61 15.56 3.79 -18.01
N ARG A 62 15.90 2.53 -17.68
CA ARG A 62 15.78 1.40 -18.61
C ARG A 62 14.34 1.19 -19.07
N PHE A 63 13.38 1.25 -18.15
CA PHE A 63 11.97 1.18 -18.48
C PHE A 63 11.58 2.27 -19.48
N ALA A 64 11.98 3.52 -19.22
CA ALA A 64 11.68 4.64 -20.12
C ALA A 64 12.30 4.43 -21.51
N HIS A 65 13.53 3.92 -21.57
CA HIS A 65 14.23 3.62 -22.82
C HIS A 65 13.52 2.49 -23.62
N LEU A 66 13.24 1.36 -22.97
CA LEU A 66 12.52 0.23 -23.58
C LEU A 66 11.12 0.64 -24.05
N CYS A 67 10.40 1.41 -23.24
CA CYS A 67 9.09 1.94 -23.58
C CYS A 67 9.17 2.87 -24.81
N ALA A 68 10.13 3.80 -24.86
CA ALA A 68 10.32 4.67 -26.02
C ALA A 68 10.67 3.89 -27.29
N GLN A 69 11.53 2.88 -27.18
CA GLN A 69 11.91 2.00 -28.28
C GLN A 69 10.70 1.18 -28.79
N TYR A 70 9.88 0.68 -27.87
CA TYR A 70 8.62 0.00 -28.19
C TYR A 70 7.66 0.91 -28.95
N ARG A 71 7.43 2.14 -28.47
CA ARG A 71 6.56 3.12 -29.16
C ARG A 71 7.06 3.42 -30.58
N LYS A 72 8.37 3.62 -30.75
CA LYS A 72 8.98 3.88 -32.06
C LYS A 72 8.80 2.70 -33.02
N ARG A 73 8.88 1.45 -32.53
CA ARG A 73 8.78 0.25 -33.36
C ARG A 73 7.35 -0.16 -33.69
N TYR A 74 6.41 0.01 -32.76
CA TYR A 74 5.03 -0.48 -32.89
C TYR A 74 3.98 0.64 -33.05
N GLY A 75 4.37 1.92 -33.03
CA GLY A 75 3.48 3.05 -33.25
C GLY A 75 2.41 3.28 -32.18
N ARG A 76 2.56 2.69 -30.98
CA ARG A 76 1.59 2.81 -29.87
C ARG A 76 1.96 3.94 -28.92
N ALA A 77 0.97 4.65 -28.39
CA ALA A 77 1.16 5.72 -27.38
C ALA A 77 1.55 5.14 -26.00
N ASN A 78 0.86 4.09 -25.56
CA ASN A 78 1.15 3.39 -24.32
C ASN A 78 1.98 2.14 -24.62
N CYS A 79 3.08 1.94 -23.88
CA CYS A 79 3.88 0.73 -24.02
C CYS A 79 3.25 -0.43 -23.25
N THR A 80 2.69 -0.18 -22.06
CA THR A 80 2.14 -1.18 -21.13
C THR A 80 0.77 -0.72 -20.62
N LYS A 81 0.00 -1.62 -20.01
CA LYS A 81 -1.25 -1.23 -19.31
C LYS A 81 -0.95 -0.42 -18.05
N TYR A 82 0.15 -0.77 -17.39
CA TYR A 82 0.57 -0.16 -16.12
C TYR A 82 1.73 0.80 -16.35
N PRO A 83 1.51 2.13 -16.30
CA PRO A 83 2.60 3.08 -16.42
C PRO A 83 3.55 2.98 -15.21
N TRP A 84 4.77 3.48 -15.40
CA TRP A 84 5.71 3.65 -14.29
C TRP A 84 5.15 4.67 -13.29
N GLY A 85 4.87 4.25 -12.05
CA GLY A 85 4.30 5.13 -11.04
C GLY A 85 3.72 4.37 -9.84
N ARG A 86 3.08 5.10 -8.91
CA ARG A 86 2.49 4.52 -7.69
C ARG A 86 1.13 3.93 -7.92
N GLU A 87 0.36 4.61 -8.79
CA GLU A 87 -1.00 4.25 -9.15
C GLU A 87 -1.13 2.76 -9.48
N SER A 88 -0.13 2.18 -10.16
CA SER A 88 -0.16 0.79 -10.62
C SER A 88 0.05 -0.26 -9.51
N ALA A 89 0.34 0.15 -8.27
CA ALA A 89 0.58 -0.77 -7.15
C ALA A 89 0.00 -0.28 -5.81
N ARG A 90 -0.93 0.68 -5.80
CA ARG A 90 -1.36 1.37 -4.55
C ARG A 90 -1.89 0.44 -3.46
N ASP A 91 -2.60 -0.61 -3.86
CA ASP A 91 -3.28 -1.51 -2.91
C ASP A 91 -2.38 -2.64 -2.41
N LEU A 92 -1.15 -2.71 -2.91
CA LEU A 92 -0.21 -3.79 -2.62
C LEU A 92 0.70 -3.44 -1.44
N ALA A 93 1.17 -4.49 -0.76
CA ALA A 93 2.31 -4.38 0.13
C ALA A 93 3.21 -5.61 -0.05
N LEU A 94 4.52 -5.41 0.03
CA LEU A 94 5.51 -6.46 -0.19
C LEU A 94 6.49 -6.49 0.98
N ASP A 95 6.94 -7.68 1.39
CA ASP A 95 8.09 -7.77 2.27
C ASP A 95 9.37 -7.32 1.54
N GLN A 96 10.41 -7.03 2.32
CA GLN A 96 11.69 -6.57 1.77
C GLN A 96 12.32 -7.60 0.82
N HIS A 97 12.26 -8.88 1.17
CA HIS A 97 12.94 -9.92 0.41
C HIS A 97 12.28 -10.10 -0.96
N SER A 98 10.94 -10.15 -1.00
CA SER A 98 10.19 -10.20 -2.26
C SER A 98 10.44 -8.96 -3.11
N LEU A 99 10.48 -7.77 -2.49
CA LEU A 99 10.78 -6.54 -3.23
C LEU A 99 12.17 -6.58 -3.88
N ASP A 100 13.20 -6.98 -3.14
CA ASP A 100 14.57 -7.10 -3.66
C ASP A 100 14.66 -8.12 -4.79
N LEU A 101 13.98 -9.27 -4.63
CA LEU A 101 13.93 -10.32 -5.66
C LEU A 101 13.21 -9.84 -6.93
N LEU A 102 12.10 -9.12 -6.80
CA LEU A 102 11.37 -8.56 -7.94
C LEU A 102 12.18 -7.51 -8.69
N MET A 103 12.89 -6.64 -7.97
CA MET A 103 13.78 -5.65 -8.60
C MET A 103 14.93 -6.32 -9.34
N GLU A 104 15.59 -7.30 -8.72
CA GLU A 104 16.69 -8.04 -9.33
C GLU A 104 16.23 -8.82 -10.58
N LYS A 105 15.09 -9.52 -10.48
CA LYS A 105 14.50 -10.25 -11.60
C LYS A 105 14.11 -9.31 -12.74
N THR A 106 13.48 -8.19 -12.43
CA THR A 106 13.09 -7.17 -13.42
C THR A 106 14.30 -6.60 -14.14
N HIS A 107 15.37 -6.30 -13.41
CA HIS A 107 16.61 -5.83 -14.00
C HIS A 107 17.19 -6.85 -15.00
N ARG A 108 17.21 -8.13 -14.63
CA ARG A 108 17.70 -9.21 -15.49
C ARG A 108 16.84 -9.38 -16.73
N VAL A 109 15.51 -9.38 -16.59
CA VAL A 109 14.58 -9.53 -17.71
C VAL A 109 14.72 -8.36 -18.68
N PHE A 110 14.79 -7.12 -18.20
CA PHE A 110 15.01 -5.95 -19.07
C PHE A 110 16.32 -6.06 -19.84
N ARG A 111 17.40 -6.51 -19.19
CA ARG A 111 18.68 -6.73 -19.86
C ARG A 111 18.59 -7.81 -20.95
N VAL A 112 17.85 -8.90 -20.71
CA VAL A 112 17.63 -9.94 -21.73
C VAL A 112 16.86 -9.39 -22.92
N ILE A 113 15.81 -8.59 -22.68
CA ILE A 113 15.03 -7.95 -23.75
C ILE A 113 15.89 -6.98 -24.57
N GLU A 114 16.74 -6.20 -23.91
CA GLU A 114 17.70 -5.30 -24.56
C GLU A 114 18.66 -6.08 -25.48
N ILE A 115 19.24 -7.19 -24.99
CA ILE A 115 20.21 -8.01 -25.72
C ILE A 115 19.56 -8.76 -26.88
N ASN A 116 18.44 -9.44 -26.63
CA ASN A 116 17.74 -10.26 -27.63
C ASN A 116 16.87 -9.43 -28.57
N GLN A 117 16.79 -8.11 -28.36
CA GLN A 117 15.93 -7.18 -29.09
C GLN A 117 14.45 -7.61 -29.11
N SER A 118 14.00 -8.38 -28.11
CA SER A 118 12.66 -8.95 -28.05
C SER A 118 11.65 -7.97 -27.43
N LEU A 119 11.54 -6.77 -28.01
CA LEU A 119 10.72 -5.67 -27.48
C LEU A 119 9.23 -6.02 -27.31
N ALA A 120 8.72 -7.00 -28.04
CA ALA A 120 7.33 -7.47 -27.88
C ALA A 120 7.07 -8.11 -26.51
N ASP A 121 8.10 -8.62 -25.84
CA ASP A 121 7.97 -9.31 -24.55
C ASP A 121 8.03 -8.34 -23.37
N PHE A 122 8.53 -7.11 -23.58
CA PHE A 122 8.55 -6.06 -22.57
C PHE A 122 7.17 -5.79 -21.94
N PRO A 123 6.11 -5.46 -22.72
CA PRO A 123 4.81 -5.21 -22.14
C PRO A 123 4.19 -6.45 -21.52
N LYS A 124 4.40 -7.63 -22.13
CA LYS A 124 3.87 -8.90 -21.59
C LYS A 124 4.43 -9.18 -20.20
N TYR A 125 5.75 -9.02 -20.03
CA TYR A 125 6.41 -9.20 -18.75
C TYR A 125 5.94 -8.18 -17.72
N TRP A 126 5.89 -6.89 -18.10
CA TRP A 126 5.53 -5.83 -17.17
C TRP A 126 4.07 -5.93 -16.71
N ASP A 127 3.15 -6.21 -17.64
CA ASP A 127 1.73 -6.39 -17.30
C ASP A 127 1.55 -7.64 -16.41
N TRP A 128 2.24 -8.76 -16.72
CA TRP A 128 2.23 -9.96 -15.86
C TRP A 128 2.78 -9.69 -14.45
N LEU A 129 3.83 -8.87 -14.34
CA LEU A 129 4.41 -8.49 -13.04
C LEU A 129 3.37 -7.79 -12.15
N HIS A 130 2.57 -6.90 -12.74
CA HIS A 130 1.53 -6.14 -12.04
C HIS A 130 0.25 -6.95 -11.78
N GLU A 131 -0.20 -7.76 -12.74
CA GLU A 131 -1.47 -8.50 -12.65
C GLU A 131 -1.35 -9.78 -11.82
N VAL A 132 -0.17 -10.41 -11.84
CA VAL A 132 0.01 -11.75 -11.27
C VAL A 132 1.05 -11.75 -10.17
N LYS A 133 2.30 -11.41 -10.49
CA LYS A 133 3.41 -11.69 -9.58
C LYS A 133 3.41 -10.82 -8.34
N MET A 134 3.19 -9.51 -8.45
CA MET A 134 3.14 -8.64 -7.27
C MET A 134 1.94 -8.97 -6.36
N PRO A 135 0.70 -9.13 -6.86
CA PRO A 135 -0.42 -9.57 -6.04
C PRO A 135 -0.20 -10.91 -5.35
N GLU A 136 0.41 -11.88 -6.03
CA GLU A 136 0.78 -13.17 -5.45
C GLU A 136 1.71 -13.01 -4.23
N GLN A 137 2.77 -12.21 -4.38
CA GLN A 137 3.72 -11.96 -3.28
C GLN A 137 3.08 -11.14 -2.15
N SER A 138 2.19 -10.19 -2.47
CA SER A 138 1.43 -9.48 -1.45
C SER A 138 0.51 -10.42 -0.65
N ARG A 139 -0.09 -11.43 -1.29
CA ARG A 139 -0.91 -12.43 -0.58
C ARG A 139 -0.08 -13.27 0.38
N GLU A 140 1.13 -13.65 0.01
CA GLU A 140 2.02 -14.43 0.89
C GLU A 140 2.31 -13.71 2.22
N VAL A 141 2.31 -12.38 2.23
CA VAL A 141 2.58 -11.56 3.42
C VAL A 141 1.30 -11.14 4.14
N LEU A 142 0.25 -10.77 3.41
CA LEU A 142 -0.95 -10.13 3.97
C LEU A 142 -2.10 -11.09 4.26
N CYS A 143 -2.01 -12.33 3.79
CA CYS A 143 -3.07 -13.33 3.98
C CYS A 143 -2.78 -14.28 5.15
N PRO A 144 -3.82 -14.83 5.79
CA PRO A 144 -3.65 -15.92 6.75
C PRO A 144 -3.07 -17.18 6.08
N PRO A 145 -2.20 -17.94 6.77
CA PRO A 145 -1.86 -17.83 8.19
C PRO A 145 -0.67 -16.90 8.51
N ALA A 146 0.01 -16.36 7.50
CA ALA A 146 1.21 -15.54 7.68
C ALA A 146 0.91 -14.20 8.38
N CYS A 147 -0.26 -13.62 8.12
CA CYS A 147 -0.71 -12.37 8.73
C CYS A 147 -1.73 -12.63 9.85
N GLN A 148 -1.49 -12.08 11.04
CA GLN A 148 -2.39 -12.16 12.20
C GLN A 148 -2.65 -10.75 12.77
N GLY A 149 -3.61 -10.03 12.18
CA GLY A 149 -3.93 -8.64 12.52
C GLY A 149 -3.19 -7.62 11.64
N THR A 150 -1.87 -7.51 11.81
CA THR A 150 -1.00 -6.65 11.00
C THR A 150 0.26 -7.38 10.58
N ALA A 151 0.87 -6.94 9.48
CA ALA A 151 2.18 -7.40 9.03
C ALA A 151 3.06 -6.20 8.66
N THR A 152 4.34 -6.26 9.02
CA THR A 152 5.32 -5.25 8.63
C THR A 152 5.72 -5.47 7.18
N ALA A 153 5.30 -4.57 6.29
CA ALA A 153 5.60 -4.65 4.87
C ALA A 153 5.89 -3.26 4.28
N PHE A 154 6.45 -3.21 3.08
CA PHE A 154 6.51 -1.98 2.31
C PHE A 154 5.15 -1.68 1.71
N ASN A 155 4.56 -0.57 2.13
CA ASN A 155 3.36 -0.07 1.48
C ASN A 155 3.75 0.58 0.16
N CYS A 156 3.27 0.00 -0.93
CA CYS A 156 3.61 0.38 -2.30
C CYS A 156 3.07 1.77 -2.69
N SER A 157 2.07 2.30 -1.96
CA SER A 157 1.54 3.66 -2.18
C SER A 157 2.42 4.74 -1.53
N THR A 158 3.05 4.44 -0.40
CA THR A 158 3.86 5.41 0.37
C THR A 158 5.36 5.17 0.25
N CYS A 159 5.80 4.04 -0.30
CA CYS A 159 7.19 3.57 -0.32
C CYS A 159 7.83 3.50 1.07
N ARG A 160 7.04 3.26 2.11
CA ARG A 160 7.53 3.18 3.48
C ARG A 160 7.25 1.80 4.03
N ARG A 161 8.21 1.30 4.81
CA ARG A 161 7.99 0.14 5.66
C ARG A 161 7.08 0.55 6.81
N VAL A 162 5.88 -0.03 6.85
CA VAL A 162 4.85 0.27 7.84
C VAL A 162 4.11 -1.01 8.20
N ASP A 163 3.43 -1.01 9.33
CA ASP A 163 2.52 -2.09 9.67
C ASP A 163 1.23 -1.91 8.89
N VAL A 164 0.97 -2.84 7.99
CA VAL A 164 -0.24 -2.88 7.17
C VAL A 164 -1.22 -3.90 7.76
N PRO A 165 -2.52 -3.57 7.80
CA PRO A 165 -3.52 -4.53 8.23
C PRO A 165 -3.58 -5.72 7.28
N CYS A 166 -3.86 -6.90 7.82
CA CYS A 166 -4.06 -8.09 7.00
C CYS A 166 -5.21 -7.89 6.01
N TRP A 167 -5.11 -8.54 4.85
CA TRP A 167 -6.20 -8.55 3.89
C TRP A 167 -7.37 -9.40 4.37
N ASP A 168 -8.56 -9.00 3.96
CA ASP A 168 -9.77 -9.79 4.17
C ASP A 168 -9.69 -11.13 3.43
N LEU A 169 -10.34 -12.15 3.99
CA LEU A 169 -10.33 -13.50 3.41
C LEU A 169 -10.85 -13.53 1.96
N ASN A 170 -11.78 -12.64 1.60
CA ASN A 170 -12.33 -12.58 0.24
C ASN A 170 -11.29 -12.07 -0.78
N THR A 171 -10.40 -11.18 -0.37
CA THR A 171 -9.31 -10.66 -1.22
C THR A 171 -8.22 -11.71 -1.41
N CYS A 172 -7.92 -12.46 -0.35
CA CYS A 172 -6.94 -13.53 -0.34
C CYS A 172 -7.39 -14.74 -1.16
N TYR A 173 -8.65 -15.14 -0.98
CA TYR A 173 -9.22 -16.37 -1.53
C TYR A 173 -10.57 -16.09 -2.22
N PRO A 174 -10.57 -15.44 -3.40
CA PRO A 174 -11.82 -15.10 -4.09
C PRO A 174 -12.67 -16.33 -4.45
N ASP A 175 -12.02 -17.48 -4.70
CA ASP A 175 -12.69 -18.74 -5.03
C ASP A 175 -13.24 -19.50 -3.81
N ARG A 176 -12.96 -19.07 -2.57
CA ARG A 176 -13.51 -19.70 -1.35
C ARG A 176 -15.02 -19.50 -1.17
N LYS A 177 -15.71 -18.79 -2.08
CA LYS A 177 -17.19 -18.84 -2.16
C LYS A 177 -17.73 -20.27 -2.30
N GLY A 178 -16.91 -21.18 -2.84
CA GLY A 178 -17.21 -22.61 -2.87
C GLY A 178 -17.39 -23.24 -1.48
N LEU A 179 -16.74 -22.71 -0.43
CA LEU A 179 -16.84 -23.27 0.91
C LEU A 179 -18.22 -23.01 1.54
N GLN A 180 -18.77 -21.80 1.42
CA GLN A 180 -20.14 -21.53 1.87
C GLN A 180 -21.18 -22.33 1.08
N TYR A 181 -20.98 -22.46 -0.24
CA TYR A 181 -21.82 -23.28 -1.09
C TYR A 181 -21.75 -24.76 -0.67
N ALA A 182 -20.55 -25.28 -0.40
CA ALA A 182 -20.32 -26.63 0.09
C ALA A 182 -20.97 -26.87 1.47
N PHE A 183 -20.84 -25.93 2.42
CA PHE A 183 -21.52 -26.01 3.71
C PHE A 183 -23.04 -26.04 3.56
N ARG A 184 -23.60 -25.23 2.65
CA ARG A 184 -25.04 -25.22 2.39
C ARG A 184 -25.51 -26.54 1.79
N LEU A 185 -24.75 -27.10 0.84
CA LEU A 185 -25.04 -28.40 0.22
C LEU A 185 -24.98 -29.54 1.23
N LEU A 186 -23.93 -29.58 2.04
CA LEU A 186 -23.76 -30.60 3.09
C LEU A 186 -24.88 -30.50 4.13
N SER A 187 -25.24 -29.29 4.56
CA SER A 187 -26.36 -29.07 5.48
C SER A 187 -27.69 -29.53 4.89
N SER A 188 -27.93 -29.26 3.60
CA SER A 188 -29.14 -29.68 2.90
C SER A 188 -29.24 -31.21 2.77
N ILE A 189 -28.14 -31.89 2.42
CA ILE A 189 -28.08 -33.36 2.34
C ILE A 189 -28.31 -33.96 3.73
N ALA A 190 -27.61 -33.46 4.75
CA ALA A 190 -27.76 -33.94 6.12
C ALA A 190 -29.21 -33.75 6.64
N GLY A 191 -29.82 -32.58 6.39
CA GLY A 191 -31.21 -32.31 6.76
C GLY A 191 -32.20 -33.24 6.04
N SER A 192 -31.95 -33.54 4.77
CA SER A 192 -32.78 -34.47 3.99
C SER A 192 -32.69 -35.90 4.53
N CYS A 193 -31.48 -36.38 4.85
CA CYS A 193 -31.29 -37.70 5.45
C CYS A 193 -31.95 -37.80 6.84
N LEU A 194 -31.82 -36.78 7.67
CA LEU A 194 -32.48 -36.72 8.98
C LEU A 194 -34.01 -36.73 8.83
N PHE A 195 -34.55 -35.96 7.91
CA PHE A 195 -35.98 -35.92 7.64
C PHE A 195 -36.51 -37.27 7.16
N LEU A 196 -35.82 -37.91 6.20
CA LEU A 196 -36.17 -39.25 5.73
C LEU A 196 -36.11 -40.28 6.85
N GLY A 197 -35.11 -40.20 7.74
CA GLY A 197 -35.02 -41.04 8.93
C GLY A 197 -36.21 -40.84 9.87
N LEU A 198 -36.57 -39.59 10.18
CA LEU A 198 -37.72 -39.27 11.04
C LEU A 198 -39.05 -39.74 10.45
N VAL A 199 -39.26 -39.54 9.14
CA VAL A 199 -40.47 -40.02 8.46
C VAL A 199 -40.53 -41.54 8.48
N SER A 200 -39.40 -42.22 8.26
CA SER A 200 -39.34 -43.69 8.35
C SER A 200 -39.70 -44.18 9.76
N CYS A 201 -39.12 -43.59 10.80
CA CYS A 201 -39.45 -43.91 12.20
C CYS A 201 -40.93 -43.65 12.54
N ALA A 202 -41.48 -42.52 12.09
CA ALA A 202 -42.88 -42.19 12.31
C ALA A 202 -43.80 -43.19 11.59
N LEU A 203 -43.51 -43.53 10.33
CA LEU A 203 -44.27 -44.52 9.59
C LEU A 203 -44.22 -45.90 10.25
N GLU A 204 -43.07 -46.35 10.76
CA GLU A 204 -42.99 -47.61 11.51
C GLU A 204 -43.85 -47.60 12.77
N PHE A 205 -43.89 -46.48 13.50
CA PHE A 205 -44.73 -46.31 14.68
C PHE A 205 -46.23 -46.31 14.33
N TRP A 206 -46.61 -45.63 13.24
CA TRP A 206 -48.00 -45.52 12.80
C TRP A 206 -48.53 -46.78 12.07
N LEU A 207 -47.68 -47.50 11.34
CA LEU A 207 -48.03 -48.74 10.61
C LEU A 207 -48.04 -49.98 11.51
N ARG A 208 -47.61 -49.87 12.78
CA ARG A 208 -47.90 -50.85 13.84
C ARG A 208 -48.98 -50.37 14.81
N PRO A 209 -50.24 -50.13 14.39
CA PRO A 209 -51.33 -50.05 15.35
C PRO A 209 -51.74 -51.49 15.70
N GLY A 210 -51.12 -52.10 16.71
CA GLY A 210 -51.65 -53.36 17.24
C GLY A 210 -50.69 -54.40 17.83
N ILE A 211 -49.71 -54.00 18.65
CA ILE A 211 -49.12 -54.92 19.64
C ILE A 211 -48.93 -54.18 20.97
N ALA A 212 -50.01 -53.59 21.47
CA ALA A 212 -50.10 -53.05 22.83
C ALA A 212 -51.52 -53.27 23.35
N ALA A 213 -51.96 -54.52 23.33
CA ALA A 213 -53.15 -54.99 24.02
C ALA A 213 -53.03 -56.52 24.22
N GLU A 214 -52.08 -56.93 25.07
CA GLU A 214 -52.15 -58.16 25.86
C GLU A 214 -51.33 -57.96 27.14
#